data_AF-A0A966KWW1-F1
#
_entry.id   AF-A0A966KWW1-F1
#
_cell.length_a   1.000
_cell.length_b   1.000
_cell.length_c   1.000
_cell.angle_alpha   90.00
_cell.angle_beta   90.00
_cell.angle_gamma   90.00
#
_symmetry.space_group_name_H-M   'P 1'
#
loop_
_entity.id
_entity.type
_entity.pdbx_description
1 polymer ?
#
loop_
_entity_poly.entity_id
_entity_poly.type
_entity_poly.pdbx_seq_one_letter_code
_entity_poly.pdbx_strand_id
1 'polypeptide(L)' 'MWKFFKPKTSNLWLWQLSLLMALFAFWHVMTTPGLIPPMMFDNDTQAAFFFGEPLKMASR' A
#
# COMPACT_ATOMS: atom_id res chain seq x y z
N MET A 1 -15.56 17.66 -13.71
CA MET A 1 -14.20 17.06 -13.56
C MET A 1 -14.21 15.53 -13.75
N TRP A 2 -15.18 14.79 -13.19
CA TRP A 2 -15.30 13.32 -13.31
C TRP A 2 -15.34 12.76 -14.76
N LYS A 3 -15.81 13.54 -15.74
CA LYS A 3 -15.83 13.12 -17.16
C LYS A 3 -14.43 12.80 -17.74
N PHE A 4 -13.37 13.39 -17.19
CA PHE A 4 -12.00 13.18 -17.66
C PHE A 4 -11.30 12.01 -16.95
N PHE A 5 -11.68 11.71 -15.71
CA PHE A 5 -11.06 10.67 -14.88
C PHE A 5 -11.84 9.34 -14.86
N LYS A 6 -12.93 9.22 -15.62
CA LYS A 6 -13.68 7.96 -15.64
C LYS A 6 -12.83 6.84 -16.27
N PRO A 7 -12.73 5.66 -15.64
CA PRO A 7 -12.13 4.49 -16.26
C PRO A 7 -12.85 4.15 -17.57
N LYS A 8 -12.06 3.92 -18.62
CA LYS A 8 -12.45 3.45 -19.94
C LYS A 8 -11.62 2.19 -20.21
N THR A 9 -12.10 1.31 -21.08
CA THR A 9 -11.39 0.06 -21.39
C THR A 9 -9.93 0.29 -21.80
N SER A 10 -9.64 1.39 -22.52
CA SER A 10 -8.27 1.74 -22.94
C SER A 10 -7.36 2.23 -21.82
N ASN A 11 -7.90 2.78 -20.72
CA ASN A 11 -7.11 3.28 -19.59
C ASN A 11 -7.26 2.40 -18.34
N LEU A 12 -7.96 1.27 -18.44
CA LEU A 12 -8.23 0.38 -17.31
C LEU A 12 -6.93 -0.08 -16.63
N TRP A 13 -5.92 -0.40 -17.43
CA TRP A 13 -4.60 -0.82 -16.94
C TRP A 13 -3.92 0.26 -16.09
N LEU A 14 -4.06 1.55 -16.44
CA LEU A 14 -3.52 2.66 -15.64
C LEU A 14 -4.20 2.72 -14.28
N TRP A 15 -5.53 2.52 -14.23
CA TRP A 15 -6.28 2.47 -12.99
C TRP A 15 -5.90 1.25 -12.14
N GLN A 16 -5.71 0.09 -12.77
CA GLN A 16 -5.26 -1.13 -12.09
C GLN A 16 -3.86 -0.96 -11.51
N LEU A 17 -2.91 -0.40 -12.27
CA LEU A 17 -1.57 -0.10 -11.77
C LEU A 17 -1.59 0.96 -10.67
N SER A 18 -2.40 2.01 -10.83
CA SER A 18 -2.54 3.05 -9.80
C SER A 18 -3.09 2.47 -8.51
N LEU A 19 -4.10 1.59 -8.60
CA LEU A 19 -4.64 0.87 -7.45
C LEU A 19 -3.60 -0.05 -6.83
N LEU A 20 -2.85 -0.80 -7.65
CA LEU A 20 -1.78 -1.67 -7.17
C LEU A 20 -0.71 -0.88 -6.41
N MET A 21 -0.22 0.22 -6.97
CA MET A 21 0.74 1.10 -6.32
C MET A 21 0.18 1.70 -5.02
N ALA A 22 -1.10 2.09 -5.00
CA ALA A 22 -1.75 2.60 -3.80
C ALA A 22 -1.83 1.53 -2.69
N LEU A 23 -2.10 0.27 -3.05
CA LEU A 23 -2.11 -0.85 -2.10
C LEU A 23 -0.71 -1.10 -1.53
N PHE A 24 0.34 -1.08 -2.36
CA PHE A 24 1.72 -1.21 -1.89
C PHE A 24 2.16 -0.06 -1.00
N ALA A 25 1.80 1.18 -1.35
CA ALA A 25 2.08 2.35 -0.54
C ALA A 25 1.35 2.26 0.81
N PHE A 26 0.07 1.88 0.80
CA PHE A 26 -0.69 1.66 2.02
C PHE A 26 -0.07 0.56 2.89
N TRP A 27 0.28 -0.57 2.28
CA TRP A 27 0.94 -1.67 2.99
C TRP A 27 2.25 -1.20 3.64
N HIS A 28 3.11 -0.51 2.89
CA HIS A 28 4.38 0.03 3.40
C HIS A 28 4.18 0.95 4.60
N VAL A 29 3.25 1.91 4.49
CA VAL A 29 2.94 2.85 5.56
C VAL A 29 2.43 2.15 6.81
N MET A 30 1.63 1.09 6.64
CA MET A 30 1.02 0.36 7.76
C MET A 30 1.96 -0.65 8.43
N THR A 31 3.00 -1.13 7.74
CA THR A 31 3.85 -2.22 8.27
C THR A 31 5.29 -1.83 8.53
N THR A 32 5.78 -0.70 8.03
CA THR A 32 7.11 -0.22 8.39
C THR A 32 7.07 0.48 9.76
N PRO A 33 7.80 -0.03 10.77
CA PRO A 33 7.81 0.55 12.11
C PRO A 33 8.25 2.02 12.10
N GLY A 34 7.64 2.84 12.94
CA GLY A 34 7.96 4.27 13.07
C GLY A 34 7.41 5.22 11.98
N LEU A 35 6.71 4.74 10.93
CA LEU A 35 6.10 5.64 9.93
C LEU A 35 4.82 6.32 10.42
N ILE A 36 3.94 5.56 11.08
CA ILE A 36 2.70 6.04 11.68
C ILE A 36 2.56 5.48 13.09
N PRO A 37 1.78 6.12 13.98
CA PRO A 37 1.43 5.54 15.27
C PRO A 37 0.74 4.17 15.09
N PRO A 38 0.99 3.20 15.99
CA PRO A 38 0.28 1.93 15.96
C PRO A 38 -1.24 2.14 16.10
N MET A 39 -2.00 1.61 15.14
CA MET A 39 -3.47 1.73 15.12
C MET A 39 -4.17 0.48 15.65
N MET A 40 -3.58 -0.70 15.43
CA MET A 40 -4.14 -2.01 15.80
C MET A 40 -3.39 -2.69 16.93
N PHE A 41 -2.07 -2.51 16.98
CA PHE A 41 -1.18 -3.19 17.92
C PHE A 41 -0.61 -2.22 18.94
N ASP A 42 -0.21 -2.71 20.10
CA ASP A 42 0.43 -1.88 21.13
C ASP A 42 1.89 -1.51 20.79
N ASN A 43 2.49 -2.19 19.81
CA ASN A 43 3.88 -2.00 19.37
C ASN A 43 3.94 -1.93 17.84
N ASP A 44 4.75 -1.01 17.30
CA ASP A 44 4.92 -0.75 15.87
C ASP A 44 5.64 -1.88 15.11
N THR A 45 6.39 -2.75 15.80
CA THR A 45 7.07 -3.90 15.16
C THR A 45 6.15 -5.10 14.91
N GLN A 46 5.00 -5.17 15.59
CA GLN A 46 4.08 -6.31 15.42
C GLN A 46 3.46 -6.34 14.02
N ALA A 47 3.13 -5.18 13.45
CA ALA A 47 2.63 -5.09 12.08
C ALA A 47 3.67 -5.60 11.07
N ALA A 48 4.94 -5.23 11.24
CA ALA A 48 6.06 -5.72 10.43
C ALA A 48 6.24 -7.24 10.55
N PHE A 49 6.05 -7.81 11.75
CA PHE A 49 6.20 -9.24 12.00
C PHE A 49 5.10 -10.07 11.33
N PHE A 50 3.83 -9.69 11.47
CA PHE A 50 2.71 -10.47 10.92
C PHE A 50 2.55 -10.32 9.41
N PHE A 51 2.71 -9.11 8.89
CA PHE A 51 2.43 -8.81 7.48
C PHE A 51 3.69 -8.68 6.63
N GLY A 52 4.85 -8.48 7.25
CA GLY A 52 6.08 -8.16 6.54
C GLY A 52 6.14 -6.72 6.04
N GLU A 53 7.37 -6.27 5.83
CA GLU A 53 7.63 -5.00 5.15
C GLU A 53 7.84 -5.25 3.65
N PRO A 54 7.14 -4.52 2.75
CA PRO A 54 7.16 -4.79 1.32
C PRO A 54 8.56 -4.79 0.71
N LEU A 55 9.41 -3.85 1.13
CA LEU A 55 10.78 -3.73 0.63
C LEU A 55 11.67 -4.91 1.07
N LYS A 56 11.50 -5.39 2.31
CA LYS A 56 12.24 -6.56 2.82
C LYS A 56 11.78 -7.85 2.14
N MET A 57 10.49 -7.95 1.80
CA MET A 57 9.94 -9.08 1.06
C MET A 57 10.41 -9.08 -0.41
N ALA A 58 10.48 -7.91 -1.05
CA ALA A 58 10.97 -7.78 -2.42
C ALA A 58 12.48 -8.07 -2.57
N SER A 59 13.26 -7.90 -1.51
CA SER A 59 14.71 -8.18 -1.49
C SER A 59 15.07 -9.65 -1.23
N ARG A 60 14.07 -10.52 -1.07
CA ARG A 60 14.22 -11.90 -0.60
C ARG A 60 14.03 -12.89 -1.74
#